data_AF-R7MBS5-F1
#
_entry.id   AF-R7MBS5-F1
#
_cell.length_a   1.000
_cell.length_b   1.000
_cell.length_c   1.000
_cell.angle_alpha   90.00
_cell.angle_beta   90.00
_cell.angle_gamma   90.00
#
_symmetry.space_group_name_H-M   'P 1'
#
loop_
_entity.id
_entity.type
_entity.pdbx_description
1 polymer ?
#
loop_
_entity_poly.entity_id
_entity_poly.type
_entity_poly.pdbx_seq_one_letter_code
_entity_poly.pdbx_strand_id
1 'polypeptide(L)' 'MEKIILIMIGLIIATIGVMCVFDARIITKKIFGFGDQNEGSAGLKIFGFLFSIAGTLIIYFNI' A
#
# COMPACT_ATOMS: atom_id res chain seq x y z
N MET A 1 -19.11 5.55 -16.96
CA MET A 1 -19.00 4.32 -16.14
C MET A 1 -17.54 3.89 -15.99
N GLU A 2 -16.78 3.80 -17.07
CA GLU A 2 -15.36 3.36 -17.06
C GLU A 2 -14.46 4.17 -16.11
N LYS A 3 -14.54 5.51 -16.13
CA LYS A 3 -13.78 6.38 -15.20
C LYS A 3 -14.07 6.10 -13.73
N ILE A 4 -15.32 5.75 -13.39
CA ILE A 4 -15.70 5.45 -12.00
C ILE A 4 -15.03 4.14 -11.56
N ILE A 5 -14.94 3.15 -12.45
CA ILE A 5 -14.27 1.88 -12.16
C ILE A 5 -12.78 2.12 -11.90
N LEU A 6 -12.12 2.95 -12.71
CA LEU A 6 -10.70 3.26 -12.55
C LEU A 6 -10.41 4.04 -11.27
N ILE A 7 -11.26 4.99 -10.91
CA ILE A 7 -11.18 5.68 -9.60
C ILE A 7 -11.32 4.66 -8.46
N MET A 8 -12.29 3.74 -8.53
CA MET A 8 -12.48 2.71 -7.49
C MET A 8 -11.26 1.79 -7.35
N ILE A 9 -10.67 1.37 -8.48
CA ILE A 9 -9.43 0.57 -8.47
C ILE A 9 -8.28 1.35 -7.86
N GLY A 10 -8.08 2.61 -8.27
CA GLY A 10 -7.07 3.50 -7.71
C GLY A 10 -7.24 3.69 -6.19
N LEU A 11 -8.49 3.79 -5.72
CA LEU A 11 -8.81 3.96 -4.31
C LEU A 11 -8.47 2.71 -3.48
N ILE A 12 -8.74 1.51 -4.02
CA ILE A 12 -8.35 0.24 -3.39
C ILE A 12 -6.83 0.15 -3.29
N ILE A 13 -6.11 0.44 -4.39
CA ILE A 13 -4.65 0.39 -4.42
C ILE A 13 -4.03 1.38 -3.44
N ALA A 14 -4.54 2.63 -3.42
CA ALA A 14 -4.06 3.66 -2.51
C ALA A 14 -4.27 3.26 -1.04
N THR A 15 -5.45 2.70 -0.72
CA THR A 15 -5.79 2.25 0.63
C THR A 15 -4.90 1.10 1.09
N ILE A 16 -4.66 0.11 0.24
CA ILE A 16 -3.74 -1.00 0.53
C ILE A 16 -2.32 -0.47 0.76
N GLY A 17 -1.86 0.47 -0.08
CA GLY A 17 -0.55 1.11 0.10
C GLY A 17 -0.42 1.79 1.45
N VAL A 18 -1.42 2.58 1.85
CA VAL A 18 -1.50 3.24 3.16
C VAL A 18 -1.46 2.22 4.30
N MET A 19 -2.28 1.15 4.24
CA MET A 19 -2.24 0.08 5.24
C MET A 19 -0.85 -0.56 5.34
N CYS A 20 -0.18 -0.84 4.22
CA CYS A 20 1.17 -1.39 4.23
C CYS A 20 2.20 -0.45 4.89
N VAL A 21 2.02 0.86 4.84
CA VAL A 21 2.92 1.83 5.51
C VAL A 21 2.64 1.92 7.01
N PHE A 22 1.37 2.13 7.38
CA PHE A 22 0.99 2.41 8.77
C PHE A 22 0.92 1.13 9.62
N ASP A 23 0.40 0.04 9.06
CA ASP A 23 0.27 -1.24 9.76
C ASP A 23 1.47 -2.17 9.53
N ALA A 24 2.55 -1.67 8.90
CA ALA A 24 3.73 -2.45 8.53
C ALA A 24 4.23 -3.35 9.68
N ARG A 25 4.29 -2.81 10.90
CA ARG A 25 4.78 -3.53 12.08
C ARG A 25 3.81 -4.60 12.59
N ILE A 26 2.51 -4.36 12.47
CA ILE A 26 1.47 -5.33 12.86
C ILE A 26 1.48 -6.49 11.87
N ILE A 27 1.60 -6.18 10.58
CA ILE A 27 1.67 -7.15 9.50
C ILE A 27 2.94 -7.99 9.62
N THR A 28 4.11 -7.36 9.78
CA THR A 28 5.37 -8.11 9.82
C THR A 28 5.53 -8.95 11.08
N LYS A 29 4.96 -8.54 12.22
CA LYS A 29 4.90 -9.38 13.42
C LYS A 29 4.11 -10.68 13.22
N LYS A 30 3.11 -10.69 12.34
CA LYS A 30 2.30 -11.88 12.05
C LYS A 30 2.95 -12.81 11.02
N ILE A 31 3.74 -12.25 10.11
CA ILE A 31 4.27 -12.96 8.94
C ILE A 31 5.75 -13.36 9.11
N PHE A 32 6.55 -12.53 9.79
CA PHE A 32 8.00 -12.71 9.93
C PHE A 32 8.40 -13.13 11.35
N GLY A 33 9.44 -13.96 11.43
CA GLY A 33 10.08 -14.36 12.68
C GLY A 33 10.82 -13.22 13.37
N PHE A 34 11.09 -13.35 14.67
CA PHE A 34 11.60 -12.28 15.55
C PHE A 34 12.80 -11.48 15.03
N GLY A 35 13.70 -12.10 14.25
CA GLY A 35 14.87 -11.41 13.67
C GLY A 35 14.56 -10.54 12.46
N ASP A 36 13.58 -10.92 11.64
CA ASP A 36 13.32 -10.32 10.31
C ASP A 36 12.18 -9.26 10.35
N GLN A 37 11.58 -9.03 11.52
CA GLN A 37 10.45 -8.10 11.62
C GLN A 37 10.82 -6.64 11.31
N ASN A 38 12.05 -6.23 11.60
CA ASN A 38 12.51 -4.86 11.37
C ASN A 38 12.82 -4.62 9.89
N GLU A 39 13.56 -5.54 9.26
CA GLU A 39 13.87 -5.47 7.83
C GLU A 39 12.60 -5.63 6.99
N GLY A 40 11.76 -6.61 7.32
CA GLY A 40 10.44 -6.78 6.73
C GLY A 40 9.54 -5.55 6.89
N SER A 41 9.55 -4.89 8.07
CA SER A 41 8.76 -3.66 8.27
C SER A 41 9.28 -2.48 7.44
N ALA A 42 10.59 -2.35 7.29
CA ALA A 42 11.19 -1.31 6.45
C ALA A 42 10.82 -1.54 4.97
N GLY A 43 10.97 -2.78 4.48
CA GLY A 43 10.59 -3.16 3.11
C GLY A 43 9.10 -2.92 2.84
N LEU A 44 8.23 -3.34 3.76
CA LEU A 44 6.79 -3.19 3.61
C LEU A 44 6.33 -1.71 3.59
N LYS A 45 7.02 -0.83 4.33
CA LYS A 45 6.78 0.62 4.27
C LYS A 45 7.17 1.22 2.93
N ILE A 46 8.33 0.85 2.39
CA ILE A 46 8.80 1.36 1.09
C ILE A 46 7.84 0.87 -0.01
N PHE A 47 7.48 -0.40 0.02
CA PHE A 47 6.51 -0.98 -0.91
C PHE A 47 5.14 -0.31 -0.81
N GLY A 48 4.61 -0.15 0.41
CA GLY A 48 3.34 0.51 0.66
C GLY A 48 3.33 1.97 0.20
N PHE A 49 4.43 2.70 0.38
CA PHE A 49 4.58 4.06 -0.11
C PHE A 49 4.47 4.14 -1.64
N LEU A 50 5.19 3.28 -2.37
CA LEU A 50 5.10 3.20 -3.83
C LEU A 50 3.70 2.84 -4.30
N PHE A 51 3.03 1.89 -3.64
CA PHE A 51 1.65 1.52 -3.93
C PHE A 51 0.67 2.67 -3.68
N SER A 52 0.85 3.41 -2.59
CA SER A 52 0.01 4.56 -2.26
C SER A 52 0.13 5.65 -3.34
N ILE A 53 1.35 5.93 -3.79
CA ILE A 53 1.59 6.89 -4.89
C ILE A 53 0.93 6.41 -6.18
N ALA A 54 1.13 5.14 -6.57
CA ALA A 54 0.54 4.59 -7.78
C ALA A 54 -1.00 4.70 -7.77
N GLY A 55 -1.64 4.29 -6.67
CA GLY A 55 -3.10 4.41 -6.51
C GLY A 55 -3.59 5.85 -6.56
N THR A 56 -2.90 6.77 -5.89
CA THR A 56 -3.25 8.20 -5.92
C THR A 56 -3.05 8.83 -7.30
N LEU A 57 -2.01 8.45 -8.05
CA LEU A 57 -1.79 8.94 -9.41
C LEU A 57 -2.90 8.48 -10.38
N ILE A 58 -3.37 7.24 -10.24
CA ILE A 58 -4.52 6.73 -11.03
C ILE A 58 -5.76 7.60 -10.78
N ILE A 59 -6.05 7.93 -9.51
CA ILE A 59 -7.19 8.79 -9.15
C ILE A 59 -6.97 10.22 -9.68
N TYR A 60 -5.78 10.79 -9.45
CA TYR A 60 -5.48 12.19 -9.75
C TYR A 60 -5.59 12.49 -11.25
N PHE A 61 -5.01 11.62 -12.09
CA PHE A 61 -5.07 11.81 -13.54
C PHE A 61 -6.44 11.46 -14.14
N ASN A 62 -7.39 10.92 -13.36
CA ASN A 62 -8.70 10.47 -13.84
C ASN A 62 -8.60 9.70 -15.18
N ILE A 63 -7.54 8.89 -15.31
CA ILE A 63 -7.39 7.91 -16.39
C ILE A 63 -8.53 6.91 -16.26
#